data_AF-A0A481SBJ8-F1
#
_entry.id   AF-A0A481SBJ8-F1
#
_cell.length_a   1.000
_cell.length_b   1.000
_cell.length_c   1.000
_cell.angle_alpha   90.00
_cell.angle_beta   90.00
_cell.angle_gamma   90.00
#
_symmetry.space_group_name_H-M   'P 1'
#
loop_
_entity.id
_entity.type
_entity.pdbx_description
1 polymer ?
#
loop_
_entity_poly.entity_id
_entity_poly.type
_entity_poly.pdbx_seq_one_letter_code
_entity_poly.pdbx_strand_id
1 'polypeptide(L)'
;MISSLGGGTGSGLGSRLIEEFKDIFNDIQLINSVVFPNRSGETTLQHYNCVLSLAHLQSFSDCIIYFQNDKINNYLSYSKSKTIDKSVDITNINQYIASQLHNLVRINDYSTYNRFYFDLLMDTAPMPDFKFVELYSTPYYYDKQLSTNSQATWEKVMDTVSGQVNVEESYMTEGVNLGEKEDFEFQDLKNYRQTSKKNVSISVNTVFKSGDVSKSLQNQTNLLKQVNQKIVNTFNPVSWNPDCCNNEFIEEKLKEGVDHKMMLSMANRSSIADIIKEINDIGYNKFKANAFLHWYYKYELEKQDFQDAFVAMDNIIENYNSIK
;
A
#
# COMPACT_ATOMS: atom_id res chain seq x y z
N MET A 1 7.33 -7.41 10.87
CA MET A 1 7.18 -8.79 10.30
C MET A 1 6.77 -8.71 8.83
N ILE A 2 7.05 -9.73 7.99
CA ILE A 2 6.50 -9.83 6.62
C ILE A 2 5.60 -11.08 6.56
N SER A 3 4.32 -10.91 6.22
CA SER A 3 3.37 -12.04 6.17
C SER A 3 2.28 -11.88 5.11
N SER A 4 1.65 -13.00 4.72
CA SER A 4 0.45 -13.01 3.89
C SER A 4 -0.79 -13.12 4.77
N LEU A 5 -1.83 -12.34 4.45
CA LEU A 5 -3.10 -12.35 5.18
C LEU A 5 -4.04 -13.48 4.74
N GLY A 6 -3.92 -13.94 3.49
CA GLY A 6 -4.84 -14.94 2.93
C GLY A 6 -4.52 -16.38 3.33
N GLY A 7 -3.25 -16.69 3.60
CA GLY A 7 -2.80 -18.02 4.05
C GLY A 7 -3.23 -18.34 5.48
N GLY A 8 -2.90 -19.53 5.99
CA GLY A 8 -3.15 -19.92 7.39
C GLY A 8 -1.93 -19.72 8.31
N THR A 9 -0.72 -19.92 7.79
CA THR A 9 0.51 -19.79 8.59
C THR A 9 0.86 -18.33 8.84
N GLY A 10 0.91 -17.51 7.78
CA GLY A 10 1.32 -16.10 7.89
C GLY A 10 0.35 -15.23 8.71
N SER A 11 -0.95 -15.54 8.62
CA SER A 11 -2.04 -14.90 9.35
C SER A 11 -2.07 -15.31 10.83
N GLY A 12 -2.20 -16.61 11.11
CA GLY A 12 -2.35 -17.14 12.46
C GLY A 12 -1.08 -17.02 13.29
N LEU A 13 0.04 -17.58 12.81
CA LEU A 13 1.33 -17.48 13.52
C LEU A 13 1.77 -16.01 13.62
N GLY A 14 1.56 -15.23 12.56
CA GLY A 14 1.92 -13.81 12.55
C GLY A 14 1.18 -13.01 13.61
N SER A 15 -0.14 -13.22 13.73
CA SER A 15 -0.96 -12.55 14.75
C SER A 15 -0.48 -12.86 16.16
N ARG A 16 -0.20 -14.14 16.46
CA ARG A 16 0.30 -14.54 17.77
C ARG A 16 1.69 -13.99 18.06
N LEU A 17 2.59 -13.98 17.08
CA LEU A 17 3.93 -13.44 17.28
C LEU A 17 3.92 -11.93 17.60
N ILE A 18 3.04 -11.16 16.95
CA ILE A 18 2.95 -9.71 17.23
C ILE A 18 2.46 -9.47 18.65
N GLU A 19 1.44 -10.22 19.10
CA GLU A 19 0.92 -10.15 20.46
C GLU A 19 2.03 -10.43 21.48
N GLU A 20 2.73 -11.56 21.34
CA GLU A 20 3.85 -11.94 22.21
C GLU A 20 4.99 -10.92 22.18
N PHE A 21 5.32 -10.38 21.00
CA PHE A 21 6.35 -9.34 20.91
C PHE A 21 5.93 -8.06 21.61
N LYS A 22 4.65 -7.67 21.57
CA LYS A 22 4.18 -6.48 22.27
C LYS A 22 4.18 -6.70 23.78
N ASP A 23 3.84 -7.90 24.25
CA ASP A 23 3.86 -8.27 25.66
C ASP A 23 5.29 -8.28 26.23
N ILE A 24 6.26 -8.84 25.48
CA ILE A 24 7.66 -8.91 25.90
C ILE A 24 8.36 -7.55 25.74
N PHE A 25 8.05 -6.81 24.65
CA PHE A 25 8.75 -5.59 24.25
C PHE A 25 7.76 -4.43 24.01
N ASN A 26 7.09 -3.98 25.07
CA ASN A 26 6.06 -2.94 24.96
C ASN A 26 6.57 -1.61 24.35
N ASP A 27 7.84 -1.26 24.60
CA ASP A 27 8.45 0.00 24.16
C ASP A 27 8.92 -0.01 22.70
N ILE A 28 8.92 -1.16 22.02
CA ILE A 28 9.40 -1.28 20.64
C ILE A 28 8.27 -0.98 19.66
N GLN A 29 8.61 -0.22 18.61
CA GLN A 29 7.71 0.03 17.48
C GLN A 29 7.59 -1.21 16.59
N LEU A 30 6.35 -1.68 16.40
CA LEU A 30 6.05 -2.84 15.57
C LEU A 30 5.55 -2.42 14.20
N ILE A 31 6.44 -2.56 13.21
CA ILE A 31 6.15 -2.32 11.79
C ILE A 31 5.92 -3.65 11.08
N ASN A 32 4.74 -3.82 10.50
CA ASN A 32 4.33 -5.04 9.82
C ASN A 32 4.06 -4.77 8.34
N SER A 33 4.62 -5.63 7.49
CA SER A 33 4.42 -5.61 6.05
C SER A 33 3.53 -6.79 5.67
N VAL A 34 2.33 -6.50 5.18
CA VAL A 34 1.32 -7.52 4.90
C VAL A 34 0.95 -7.56 3.43
N VAL A 35 0.70 -8.77 2.92
CA VAL A 35 0.27 -8.99 1.54
C VAL A 35 -1.17 -9.47 1.54
N PHE A 36 -2.05 -8.68 0.93
CA PHE A 36 -3.45 -9.02 0.69
C PHE A 36 -3.56 -10.09 -0.42
N PRO A 37 -4.47 -11.06 -0.25
CA PRO A 37 -4.71 -12.09 -1.26
C PRO A 37 -5.35 -11.51 -2.53
N ASN A 38 -5.32 -12.27 -3.62
CA ASN A 38 -6.11 -11.94 -4.81
C ASN A 38 -7.62 -11.97 -4.53
N ARG A 39 -8.33 -11.02 -5.15
CA ARG A 39 -9.79 -10.91 -5.14
C ARG A 39 -10.48 -12.14 -5.71
N SER A 40 -9.90 -12.73 -6.75
CA SER A 40 -10.42 -13.96 -7.39
C SER A 40 -10.46 -15.17 -6.44
N GLY A 41 -9.79 -15.08 -5.29
CA GLY A 41 -9.76 -16.13 -4.29
C GLY A 41 -8.65 -17.13 -4.55
N GLU A 42 -7.66 -17.17 -3.66
CA GLU A 42 -6.64 -18.21 -3.61
C GLU A 42 -7.11 -19.40 -2.75
N THR A 43 -7.84 -19.10 -1.67
CA THR A 43 -8.45 -20.11 -0.79
C THR A 43 -9.86 -19.70 -0.36
N THR A 44 -10.71 -20.68 -0.07
CA THR A 44 -12.08 -20.42 0.39
C THR A 44 -12.12 -19.67 1.74
N LEU A 45 -11.12 -19.92 2.58
CA LEU A 45 -10.97 -19.41 3.94
C LEU A 45 -10.29 -18.04 4.04
N GLN A 46 -9.70 -17.53 2.95
CA GLN A 46 -8.84 -16.34 2.99
C GLN A 46 -9.49 -15.11 3.62
N HIS A 47 -10.80 -14.95 3.46
CA HIS A 47 -11.53 -13.76 3.93
C HIS A 47 -11.61 -13.75 5.47
N TYR A 48 -11.87 -14.91 6.09
CA TYR A 48 -11.81 -15.05 7.54
C TYR A 48 -10.39 -14.83 8.07
N ASN A 49 -9.39 -15.45 7.42
CA ASN A 49 -7.98 -15.27 7.80
C ASN A 49 -7.60 -13.79 7.75
N CYS A 50 -8.01 -13.06 6.71
CA CYS A 50 -7.74 -11.64 6.56
C CYS A 50 -8.43 -10.81 7.64
N VAL A 51 -9.74 -10.99 7.86
CA VAL A 51 -10.51 -10.22 8.86
C VAL A 51 -9.94 -10.40 10.26
N LEU A 52 -9.71 -11.65 10.69
CA LEU A 52 -9.13 -11.95 12.00
C LEU A 52 -7.72 -11.35 12.13
N SER A 53 -6.87 -11.55 11.13
CA SER A 53 -5.48 -11.06 11.19
C SER A 53 -5.41 -9.54 11.19
N LEU A 54 -6.24 -8.87 10.39
CA LEU A 54 -6.29 -7.41 10.34
C LEU A 54 -6.77 -6.81 11.65
N ALA A 55 -7.75 -7.43 12.32
CA ALA A 55 -8.20 -6.99 13.64
C ALA A 55 -7.08 -7.06 14.68
N HIS A 56 -6.32 -8.17 14.68
CA HIS A 56 -5.13 -8.31 15.51
C HIS A 56 -4.04 -7.28 15.15
N LEU A 57 -3.72 -7.14 13.86
CA LEU A 57 -2.71 -6.19 13.39
C LEU A 57 -3.05 -4.75 13.78
N GLN A 58 -4.29 -4.33 13.63
CA GLN A 58 -4.74 -2.99 14.01
C GLN A 58 -4.54 -2.70 15.51
N SER A 59 -4.76 -3.72 16.34
CA SER A 59 -4.66 -3.60 17.80
C SER A 59 -3.21 -3.51 18.28
N PHE A 60 -2.32 -4.36 17.74
CA PHE A 60 -0.96 -4.53 18.27
C PHE A 60 0.15 -3.89 17.44
N SER A 61 -0.07 -3.58 16.16
CA SER A 61 0.94 -2.95 15.30
C SER A 61 0.88 -1.43 15.43
N ASP A 62 2.04 -0.78 15.31
CA ASP A 62 2.13 0.68 15.28
C ASP A 62 2.00 1.20 13.84
N CYS A 63 2.55 0.48 12.86
CA CYS A 63 2.42 0.80 11.43
C CYS A 63 2.25 -0.48 10.60
N ILE A 64 1.32 -0.45 9.64
CA ILE A 64 1.01 -1.57 8.74
C ILE A 64 1.27 -1.12 7.30
N ILE A 65 2.38 -1.58 6.75
CA ILE A 65 2.64 -1.48 5.32
C ILE A 65 1.84 -2.57 4.62
N TYR A 66 1.10 -2.25 3.57
CA TYR A 66 0.35 -3.27 2.84
C TYR A 66 0.63 -3.29 1.34
N PHE A 67 0.50 -4.49 0.77
CA PHE A 67 0.62 -4.75 -0.66
C PHE A 67 -0.60 -5.53 -1.14
N GLN A 68 -1.16 -5.14 -2.28
CA GLN A 68 -2.27 -5.86 -2.90
C GLN A 68 -1.79 -6.53 -4.19
N ASN A 69 -1.92 -7.86 -4.25
CA ASN A 69 -1.45 -8.64 -5.39
C ASN A 69 -2.11 -8.22 -6.71
N ASP A 70 -3.43 -8.02 -6.72
CA ASP A 70 -4.14 -7.61 -7.94
C ASP A 70 -3.69 -6.23 -8.44
N LYS A 71 -3.52 -5.27 -7.54
CA LYS A 71 -3.04 -3.92 -7.87
C LYS A 71 -1.67 -3.96 -8.52
N ILE A 72 -0.74 -4.72 -7.91
CA ILE A 72 0.63 -4.87 -8.42
C ILE A 72 0.59 -5.58 -9.78
N ASN A 73 -0.20 -6.65 -9.89
CA ASN A 73 -0.34 -7.41 -11.13
C ASN A 73 -0.82 -6.52 -12.28
N ASN A 74 -1.87 -5.71 -12.04
CA ASN A 74 -2.40 -4.80 -13.04
C ASN A 74 -1.37 -3.72 -13.42
N TYR A 75 -0.72 -3.10 -12.44
CA TYR A 75 0.31 -2.10 -12.72
C TYR A 75 1.46 -2.66 -13.57
N LEU A 76 1.95 -3.86 -13.24
CA LEU A 76 3.00 -4.54 -13.99
C LEU A 76 2.52 -4.95 -15.40
N SER A 77 1.24 -5.30 -15.55
CA SER A 77 0.62 -5.59 -16.84
C SER A 77 0.48 -4.33 -17.71
N TYR A 78 0.06 -3.20 -17.14
CA TYR A 78 -0.02 -1.91 -17.86
C TYR A 78 1.36 -1.37 -18.25
N SER A 79 2.37 -1.58 -17.40
CA SER A 79 3.75 -1.16 -17.67
C SER A 79 4.37 -1.95 -18.84
N LYS A 80 3.80 -3.11 -19.21
CA LYS A 80 4.17 -3.86 -20.42
C LYS A 80 3.43 -3.32 -21.65
N SER A 81 4.18 -2.80 -22.61
CA SER A 81 3.71 -2.53 -23.97
C SER A 81 3.41 -3.83 -24.74
N LYS A 82 2.11 -4.13 -24.96
CA LYS A 82 1.42 -4.90 -26.04
C LYS A 82 2.05 -6.12 -26.75
N THR A 83 3.24 -6.61 -26.42
CA THR A 83 3.98 -7.51 -27.34
C THR A 83 4.17 -8.94 -26.87
N ILE A 84 3.96 -9.28 -25.60
CA ILE A 84 4.11 -10.68 -25.13
C ILE A 84 3.13 -10.98 -24.01
N ASP A 85 2.13 -11.83 -24.32
CA ASP A 85 1.28 -12.53 -23.36
C ASP A 85 2.16 -13.44 -22.49
N LYS A 86 2.61 -12.93 -21.36
CA LYS A 86 3.06 -13.75 -20.23
C LYS A 86 2.24 -13.31 -19.04
N SER A 87 1.48 -14.25 -18.48
CA SER A 87 0.88 -14.12 -17.16
C SER A 87 1.91 -13.51 -16.21
N VAL A 88 1.53 -12.46 -15.50
CA VAL A 88 2.37 -11.95 -14.43
C VAL A 88 2.37 -13.01 -13.34
N ASP A 89 3.47 -13.75 -13.27
CA ASP A 89 3.64 -14.75 -12.21
C ASP A 89 3.85 -14.07 -10.85
N ILE A 90 3.53 -14.78 -9.77
CA ILE A 90 3.78 -14.35 -8.39
C ILE A 90 5.25 -13.98 -8.18
N THR A 91 6.18 -14.60 -8.91
CA THR A 91 7.60 -14.23 -8.92
C THR A 91 7.84 -12.76 -9.26
N ASN A 92 7.09 -12.20 -10.22
CA ASN A 92 7.23 -10.81 -10.62
C ASN A 92 6.63 -9.86 -9.57
N ILE A 93 5.50 -10.24 -8.97
CA ILE A 93 4.90 -9.51 -7.84
C ILE A 93 5.89 -9.47 -6.67
N ASN A 94 6.51 -10.61 -6.34
CA ASN A 94 7.49 -10.70 -5.27
C ASN A 94 8.76 -9.89 -5.58
N GLN A 95 9.24 -9.87 -6.83
CA GLN A 95 10.34 -8.99 -7.22
C GLN A 95 9.99 -7.51 -7.03
N TYR A 96 8.77 -7.12 -7.39
CA TYR A 96 8.27 -5.77 -7.16
C TYR A 96 8.24 -5.45 -5.66
N ILE A 97 7.56 -6.27 -4.84
CA ILE A 97 7.47 -6.07 -3.37
C ILE A 97 8.86 -6.02 -2.74
N ALA A 98 9.75 -6.95 -3.10
CA ALA A 98 11.11 -6.97 -2.60
C ALA A 98 11.87 -5.69 -2.96
N SER A 99 11.67 -5.13 -4.15
CA SER A 99 12.29 -3.86 -4.54
C SER A 99 11.73 -2.67 -3.76
N GLN A 100 10.43 -2.63 -3.45
CA GLN A 100 9.83 -1.60 -2.61
C GLN A 100 10.40 -1.63 -1.18
N LEU A 101 10.44 -2.83 -0.57
CA LEU A 101 11.01 -3.02 0.76
C LEU A 101 12.51 -2.75 0.79
N HIS A 102 13.24 -3.12 -0.27
CA HIS A 102 14.65 -2.77 -0.40
C HIS A 102 14.87 -1.26 -0.43
N ASN A 103 14.07 -0.53 -1.21
CA ASN A 103 14.16 0.93 -1.29
C ASN A 103 13.81 1.60 0.04
N LEU A 104 12.84 1.07 0.79
CA LEU A 104 12.51 1.51 2.14
C LEU A 104 13.69 1.37 3.11
N VAL A 105 14.43 0.26 3.09
CA VAL A 105 15.62 0.13 3.96
C VAL A 105 16.78 0.99 3.43
N ARG A 106 16.85 1.19 2.10
CA ARG A 106 17.91 1.95 1.44
C ARG A 106 17.82 3.45 1.71
N ILE A 107 16.66 4.02 2.04
CA ILE A 107 16.54 5.48 2.24
C ILE A 107 17.35 5.99 3.43
N ASN A 108 17.69 5.15 4.41
CA ASN A 108 18.47 5.56 5.59
C ASN A 108 19.66 6.46 5.24
N ASP A 109 19.69 7.66 5.85
CA ASP A 109 20.79 8.60 5.70
C ASP A 109 21.86 8.32 6.76
N TYR A 110 22.86 7.53 6.36
CA TYR A 110 24.03 7.23 7.18
C TYR A 110 24.99 8.42 7.37
N SER A 111 24.78 9.53 6.66
CA SER A 111 25.66 10.70 6.78
C SER A 111 25.23 11.61 7.93
N THR A 112 23.93 11.88 8.04
CA THR A 112 23.37 12.76 9.08
C THR A 112 22.81 12.01 10.28
N TYR A 113 22.54 10.72 10.16
CA TYR A 113 21.92 9.87 11.21
C TYR A 113 20.60 10.44 11.77
N ASN A 114 19.95 11.36 11.04
CA ASN A 114 18.82 12.14 11.57
C ASN A 114 17.46 11.62 11.15
N ARG A 115 17.36 10.77 10.11
CA ARG A 115 16.09 10.18 9.66
C ARG A 115 16.29 8.76 9.14
N PHE A 116 15.74 7.81 9.88
CA PHE A 116 15.64 6.43 9.42
C PHE A 116 14.27 6.14 8.83
N TYR A 117 14.16 5.04 8.09
CA TYR A 117 12.90 4.63 7.47
C TYR A 117 11.75 4.44 8.47
N PHE A 118 12.04 4.07 9.73
CA PHE A 118 11.01 3.87 10.74
C PHE A 118 10.42 5.20 11.24
N ASP A 119 11.25 6.24 11.44
CA ASP A 119 10.78 7.58 11.80
C ASP A 119 9.83 8.12 10.73
N LEU A 120 10.22 7.95 9.48
CA LEU A 120 9.45 8.34 8.30
C LEU A 120 8.10 7.63 8.18
N LEU A 121 8.04 6.34 8.53
CA LEU A 121 6.80 5.58 8.56
C LEU A 121 5.88 6.05 9.68
N MET A 122 6.43 6.34 10.86
CA MET A 122 5.66 6.86 12.00
C MET A 122 5.13 8.28 11.72
N ASP A 123 5.90 9.11 11.03
CA ASP A 123 5.44 10.42 10.54
C ASP A 123 4.32 10.27 9.49
N THR A 124 4.31 9.17 8.74
CA THR A 124 3.26 8.86 7.75
C THR A 124 2.01 8.29 8.44
N ALA A 125 2.14 7.61 9.57
CA ALA A 125 1.01 7.03 10.32
C ALA A 125 1.00 7.51 11.78
N PRO A 126 0.80 8.82 12.03
CA PRO A 126 0.92 9.39 13.37
C PRO A 126 -0.28 9.07 14.27
N MET A 127 -1.40 8.63 13.69
CA MET A 127 -2.65 8.39 14.41
C MET A 127 -2.93 6.89 14.56
N PRO A 128 -3.35 6.42 15.74
CA PRO A 128 -3.57 4.99 15.99
C PRO A 128 -4.73 4.41 15.16
N ASP A 129 -5.69 5.24 14.74
CA ASP A 129 -6.78 4.79 13.88
C ASP A 129 -6.39 4.70 12.40
N PHE A 130 -5.28 5.34 12.02
CA PHE A 130 -4.82 5.47 10.63
C PHE A 130 -3.40 4.92 10.48
N LYS A 131 -3.26 3.60 10.60
CA LYS A 131 -1.96 2.90 10.62
C LYS A 131 -1.53 2.29 9.28
N PHE A 132 -2.37 2.34 8.26
CA PHE A 132 -2.12 1.67 6.99
C PHE A 132 -1.34 2.57 6.03
N VAL A 133 -0.21 2.08 5.55
CA VAL A 133 0.72 2.82 4.69
C VAL A 133 0.98 2.05 3.39
N GLU A 134 0.92 2.77 2.27
CA GLU A 134 1.31 2.29 0.97
C GLU A 134 2.70 2.78 0.59
N LEU A 135 3.44 1.93 -0.13
CA LEU A 135 4.76 2.25 -0.66
C LEU A 135 4.73 2.34 -2.17
N TYR A 136 5.25 3.44 -2.69
CA TYR A 136 5.49 3.65 -4.11
C TYR A 136 6.93 4.06 -4.31
N SER A 137 7.66 3.34 -5.15
CA SER A 137 9.05 3.68 -5.41
C SER A 137 9.52 3.37 -6.81
N THR A 138 10.54 4.10 -7.20
CA THR A 138 11.30 3.95 -8.43
C THR A 138 12.77 4.21 -8.11
N PRO A 139 13.72 3.41 -8.62
CA PRO A 139 13.56 2.24 -9.47
C PRO A 139 12.93 1.03 -8.75
N TYR A 140 12.22 0.19 -9.49
CA TYR A 140 11.78 -1.12 -9.03
C TYR A 140 12.26 -2.20 -10.02
N TYR A 141 12.37 -3.43 -9.54
CA TYR A 141 12.77 -4.56 -10.39
C TYR A 141 11.54 -5.24 -10.97
N TYR A 142 11.61 -5.54 -12.26
CA TYR A 142 10.63 -6.35 -12.97
C TYR A 142 11.34 -7.25 -13.98
N ASP A 143 11.12 -8.57 -13.89
CA ASP A 143 11.79 -9.58 -14.72
C ASP A 143 13.32 -9.39 -14.79
N LYS A 144 13.93 -9.13 -13.61
CA LYS A 144 15.36 -8.81 -13.43
C LYS A 144 15.85 -7.55 -14.17
N GLN A 145 14.96 -6.75 -14.75
CA GLN A 145 15.27 -5.46 -15.35
C GLN A 145 14.88 -4.32 -14.41
N LEU A 146 15.65 -3.23 -14.45
CA LEU A 146 15.35 -2.01 -13.69
C LEU A 146 14.30 -1.19 -14.45
N SER A 147 13.26 -0.71 -13.76
CA SER A 147 12.20 0.10 -14.39
C SER A 147 12.71 1.42 -14.97
N THR A 148 13.74 2.01 -14.38
CA THR A 148 14.41 3.21 -14.90
C THR A 148 15.86 2.93 -15.23
N ASN A 149 16.32 3.40 -16.39
CA ASN A 149 17.73 3.36 -16.73
C ASN A 149 18.54 4.27 -15.79
N SER A 150 19.84 4.01 -15.71
CA SER A 150 20.86 4.78 -14.99
C SER A 150 20.93 6.28 -15.30
N GLN A 151 20.27 6.77 -16.35
CA GLN A 151 20.24 8.19 -16.76
C GLN A 151 18.83 8.78 -16.75
N ALA A 152 17.93 8.28 -15.89
CA ALA A 152 16.55 8.77 -15.83
C ALA A 152 16.49 10.25 -15.40
N THR A 153 15.56 11.00 -15.99
CA THR A 153 15.21 12.35 -15.52
C THR A 153 14.26 12.27 -14.33
N TRP A 154 14.25 13.29 -13.47
CA TRP A 154 13.31 13.37 -12.35
C TRP A 154 11.86 13.30 -12.83
N GLU A 155 11.53 13.91 -13.98
CA GLU A 155 10.21 13.83 -14.59
C GLU A 155 9.76 12.38 -14.83
N LYS A 156 10.63 11.55 -15.41
CA LYS A 156 10.34 10.13 -15.67
C LYS A 156 10.18 9.34 -14.36
N VAL A 157 11.00 9.62 -13.36
CA VAL A 157 10.87 9.01 -12.02
C VAL A 157 9.52 9.36 -11.40
N MET A 158 9.13 10.64 -11.47
CA MET A 158 7.85 11.14 -10.98
C MET A 158 6.66 10.56 -11.75
N ASP A 159 6.75 10.47 -13.09
CA ASP A 159 5.71 9.86 -13.94
C ASP A 159 5.52 8.38 -13.59
N THR A 160 6.60 7.68 -13.29
CA THR A 160 6.56 6.26 -12.92
C THR A 160 5.83 6.07 -11.60
N VAL A 161 6.16 6.86 -10.56
CA VAL A 161 5.48 6.84 -9.26
C VAL A 161 4.01 7.27 -9.39
N SER A 162 3.75 8.32 -10.17
CA SER A 162 2.37 8.77 -10.45
C SER A 162 1.55 7.68 -11.15
N GLY A 163 2.16 6.93 -12.05
CA GLY A 163 1.54 5.76 -12.70
C GLY A 163 1.19 4.65 -11.71
N GLN A 164 2.04 4.40 -10.70
CA GLN A 164 1.74 3.41 -9.65
C GLN A 164 0.52 3.78 -8.82
N VAL A 165 0.39 5.08 -8.48
CA VAL A 165 -0.75 5.61 -7.71
C VAL A 165 -2.03 5.64 -8.56
N ASN A 166 -1.96 6.07 -9.82
CA ASN A 166 -3.15 6.24 -10.66
C ASN A 166 -3.78 4.92 -11.11
N VAL A 167 -3.00 3.84 -11.29
CA VAL A 167 -3.55 2.50 -11.61
C VAL A 167 -4.49 2.01 -10.50
N GLU A 168 -4.23 2.44 -9.26
CA GLU A 168 -5.05 2.13 -8.10
C GLU A 168 -6.48 2.67 -8.20
N GLU A 169 -6.64 3.92 -8.67
CA GLU A 169 -7.97 4.54 -8.78
C GLU A 169 -8.82 3.86 -9.86
N SER A 170 -8.19 3.45 -10.98
CA SER A 170 -8.90 2.72 -12.04
C SER A 170 -9.36 1.33 -11.60
N TYR A 171 -8.52 0.59 -10.87
CA TYR A 171 -8.83 -0.79 -10.50
C TYR A 171 -9.95 -0.89 -9.46
N MET A 172 -9.98 0.01 -8.48
CA MET A 172 -11.05 0.04 -7.49
C MET A 172 -12.41 0.39 -8.11
N THR A 173 -12.44 1.22 -9.16
CA THR A 173 -13.69 1.53 -9.87
C THR A 173 -14.21 0.39 -10.76
N GLU A 174 -13.33 -0.41 -11.37
CA GLU A 174 -13.75 -1.59 -12.15
C GLU A 174 -14.34 -2.68 -11.24
N GLY A 175 -13.94 -2.68 -9.97
CA GLY A 175 -14.35 -3.71 -9.03
C GLY A 175 -15.75 -3.62 -8.45
N VAL A 176 -16.44 -2.49 -8.59
CA VAL A 176 -17.75 -2.24 -7.94
C VAL A 176 -18.95 -2.59 -8.84
N ASN A 177 -18.76 -2.91 -10.13
CA ASN A 177 -19.87 -3.27 -11.03
C ASN A 177 -19.54 -4.46 -11.94
N LEU A 178 -19.63 -5.67 -11.41
CA LEU A 178 -19.92 -6.87 -12.20
C LEU A 178 -21.01 -7.72 -11.51
N GLY A 179 -22.04 -7.04 -11.00
CA GLY A 179 -23.36 -7.65 -10.83
C GLY A 179 -24.10 -7.52 -12.15
N GLU A 180 -24.35 -8.66 -12.80
CA GLU A 180 -25.19 -8.89 -13.97
C GLU A 180 -26.12 -7.72 -14.38
N LYS A 181 -25.65 -6.86 -15.29
CA LYS A 181 -26.50 -6.04 -16.16
C LYS A 181 -25.83 -5.95 -17.53
N GLU A 182 -26.49 -6.52 -18.53
CA GLU A 182 -25.97 -6.73 -19.89
C GLU A 182 -25.83 -5.45 -20.73
N ASP A 183 -26.26 -4.28 -20.25
CA ASP A 183 -26.11 -3.01 -20.99
C ASP A 183 -25.54 -1.92 -20.07
N PHE A 184 -24.21 -1.80 -20.02
CA PHE A 184 -23.53 -0.64 -19.42
C PHE A 184 -22.98 0.23 -20.56
N GLU A 185 -23.64 1.34 -20.85
CA GLU A 185 -23.21 2.26 -21.91
C GLU A 185 -21.94 3.03 -21.52
N PHE A 186 -21.14 3.41 -22.51
CA PHE A 186 -19.88 4.17 -22.33
C PHE A 186 -20.09 5.54 -21.64
N GLN A 187 -21.33 6.06 -21.63
CA GLN A 187 -21.73 7.27 -20.90
C GLN A 187 -21.89 7.02 -19.39
N ASP A 188 -22.32 5.83 -18.97
CA ASP A 188 -22.48 5.49 -17.55
C ASP A 188 -21.14 5.35 -16.83
N LEU A 189 -20.10 4.87 -17.52
CA LEU A 189 -18.72 4.86 -17.02
C LEU A 189 -18.17 6.28 -16.77
N LYS A 190 -18.54 7.27 -17.58
CA LYS A 190 -18.16 8.67 -17.36
C LYS A 190 -18.91 9.29 -16.19
N ASN A 191 -20.18 8.96 -16.02
CA ASN A 191 -20.99 9.41 -14.88
C ASN A 191 -20.55 8.73 -13.56
N TYR A 192 -20.09 7.47 -13.59
CA TYR A 192 -19.51 6.78 -12.43
C TYR A 192 -18.14 7.35 -12.01
N ARG A 193 -17.30 7.73 -12.99
CA ARG A 193 -16.03 8.46 -12.74
C ARG A 193 -16.24 9.85 -12.14
N GLN A 194 -17.42 10.45 -12.33
CA GLN A 194 -17.79 11.74 -11.71
C GLN A 194 -18.42 11.59 -10.32
N THR A 195 -18.92 10.41 -9.96
CA THR A 195 -19.68 10.16 -8.71
C THR A 195 -18.90 9.38 -7.65
N SER A 196 -17.80 8.71 -8.00
CA SER A 196 -16.89 8.13 -7.01
C SER A 196 -16.10 9.25 -6.33
N LYS A 197 -16.29 9.43 -5.02
CA LYS A 197 -15.40 10.27 -4.20
C LYS A 197 -13.97 9.77 -4.39
N LYS A 198 -13.09 10.64 -4.91
CA LYS A 198 -11.67 10.31 -5.08
C LYS A 198 -11.06 9.93 -3.73
N ASN A 199 -10.17 8.95 -3.74
CA ASN A 199 -9.41 8.60 -2.55
C ASN A 199 -8.51 9.77 -2.15
N VAL A 200 -8.42 10.02 -0.85
CA VAL A 200 -7.64 11.12 -0.27
C VAL A 200 -6.47 10.58 0.53
N SER A 201 -5.41 11.37 0.67
CA SER A 201 -4.25 11.04 1.51
C SER A 201 -4.23 11.91 2.76
N ILE A 202 -4.00 11.31 3.92
CA ILE A 202 -3.89 12.01 5.22
C ILE A 202 -2.49 12.63 5.38
N SER A 203 -1.49 11.86 4.94
CA SER A 203 -0.07 12.13 5.09
C SER A 203 0.70 11.37 4.01
N VAL A 204 1.68 12.05 3.42
CA VAL A 204 2.53 11.54 2.36
C VAL A 204 3.95 12.03 2.61
N ASN A 205 4.86 11.11 2.86
CA ASN A 205 6.28 11.40 2.99
C ASN A 205 7.02 10.88 1.76
N THR A 206 7.61 11.78 0.99
CA THR A 206 8.36 11.45 -0.23
C THR A 206 9.84 11.74 -0.04
N VAL A 207 10.66 10.72 -0.25
CA VAL A 207 12.12 10.81 -0.15
C VAL A 207 12.72 10.74 -1.55
N PHE A 208 13.50 11.77 -1.90
CA PHE A 208 14.30 11.84 -3.11
C PHE A 208 15.75 11.55 -2.78
N LYS A 209 16.34 10.56 -3.46
CA LYS A 209 17.74 10.14 -3.22
C LYS A 209 18.51 10.05 -4.54
N SER A 210 19.66 10.73 -4.60
CA SER A 210 20.61 10.69 -5.72
C SER A 210 21.90 11.41 -5.30
N GLY A 211 22.96 11.29 -6.09
CA GLY A 211 24.21 12.01 -5.84
C GLY A 211 24.20 13.50 -6.22
N ASP A 212 23.17 13.97 -6.92
CA ASP A 212 23.07 15.36 -7.38
C ASP A 212 21.81 16.10 -6.90
N VAL A 213 21.04 15.52 -5.98
CA VAL A 213 19.70 16.00 -5.57
C VAL A 213 19.68 17.48 -5.20
N SER A 214 20.67 17.98 -4.44
CA SER A 214 20.68 19.40 -4.07
C SER A 214 20.75 20.31 -5.29
N LYS A 215 21.58 19.95 -6.27
CA LYS A 215 21.79 20.74 -7.50
C LYS A 215 20.67 20.54 -8.51
N SER A 216 20.19 19.30 -8.65
CA SER A 216 19.24 18.93 -9.69
C SER A 216 17.79 19.23 -9.31
N LEU A 217 17.44 19.21 -8.03
CA LEU A 217 16.06 19.37 -7.57
C LEU A 217 15.92 20.45 -6.49
N GLN A 218 16.66 20.36 -5.39
CA GLN A 218 16.46 21.22 -4.22
C GLN A 218 16.70 22.71 -4.51
N ASN A 219 17.78 23.03 -5.22
CA ASN A 219 18.14 24.41 -5.56
C ASN A 219 17.32 24.99 -6.72
N GLN A 220 16.58 24.17 -7.46
CA GLN A 220 15.76 24.60 -8.58
C GLN A 220 14.33 24.91 -8.13
N THR A 221 14.09 26.15 -7.70
CA THR A 221 12.79 26.58 -7.13
C THR A 221 11.59 26.33 -8.06
N ASN A 222 11.77 26.46 -9.37
CA ASN A 222 10.69 26.24 -10.34
C ASN A 222 10.35 24.75 -10.49
N LEU A 223 11.37 23.89 -10.58
CA LEU A 223 11.19 22.44 -10.68
C LEU A 223 10.58 21.89 -9.39
N LEU A 224 11.04 22.36 -8.23
CA LEU A 224 10.50 21.97 -6.93
C LEU A 224 9.01 22.31 -6.81
N LYS A 225 8.59 23.49 -7.29
CA LYS A 225 7.16 23.87 -7.31
C LYS A 225 6.34 22.94 -8.22
N GLN A 226 6.86 22.59 -9.39
CA GLN A 226 6.19 21.66 -10.31
C GLN A 226 6.10 20.25 -9.70
N VAL A 227 7.16 19.79 -9.02
CA VAL A 227 7.18 18.50 -8.34
C VAL A 227 6.15 18.48 -7.19
N ASN A 228 6.11 19.53 -6.37
CA ASN A 228 5.13 19.63 -5.29
C ASN A 228 3.69 19.63 -5.84
N GLN A 229 3.42 20.39 -6.90
CA GLN A 229 2.11 20.38 -7.56
C GLN A 229 1.74 18.99 -8.09
N LYS A 230 2.70 18.29 -8.69
CA LYS A 230 2.48 16.94 -9.20
C LYS A 230 2.19 15.95 -8.07
N ILE A 231 2.95 15.97 -6.97
CA ILE A 231 2.71 15.11 -5.79
C ILE A 231 1.31 15.38 -5.23
N VAL A 232 0.94 16.65 -5.04
CA VAL A 232 -0.38 17.04 -4.54
C VAL A 232 -1.49 16.54 -5.47
N ASN A 233 -1.32 16.68 -6.78
CA ASN A 233 -2.30 16.19 -7.77
C ASN A 233 -2.41 14.67 -7.79
N THR A 234 -1.30 13.96 -7.59
CA THR A 234 -1.24 12.49 -7.59
C THR A 234 -1.85 11.88 -6.33
N PHE A 235 -1.53 12.43 -5.15
CA PHE A 235 -1.94 11.85 -3.88
C PHE A 235 -3.26 12.42 -3.34
N ASN A 236 -3.75 13.54 -3.89
CA ASN A 236 -5.02 14.15 -3.51
C ASN A 236 -5.15 14.32 -1.98
N PRO A 237 -4.36 15.21 -1.35
CA PRO A 237 -4.31 15.34 0.10
C PRO A 237 -5.64 15.85 0.69
N VAL A 238 -5.89 15.53 1.96
CA VAL A 238 -7.03 16.04 2.71
C VAL A 238 -7.00 17.56 2.85
N SER A 239 -8.17 18.20 2.84
CA SER A 239 -8.30 19.66 2.84
C SER A 239 -7.95 20.33 4.17
N TRP A 240 -8.09 19.60 5.29
CA TRP A 240 -7.87 20.12 6.63
C TRP A 240 -6.39 20.07 7.07
N ASN A 241 -5.55 19.25 6.41
CA ASN A 241 -4.12 19.15 6.70
C ASN A 241 -3.30 19.86 5.60
N PRO A 242 -2.85 21.11 5.81
CA PRO A 242 -2.04 21.82 4.83
C PRO A 242 -0.65 21.18 4.64
N ASP A 243 -0.13 20.49 5.66
CA ASP A 243 1.21 19.89 5.70
C ASP A 243 1.15 18.36 5.42
N CYS A 244 0.19 17.94 4.60
CA CYS A 244 0.01 16.53 4.24
C CYS A 244 1.22 15.96 3.47
N CYS A 245 1.86 16.75 2.61
CA CYS A 245 2.90 16.27 1.70
C CYS A 245 4.28 16.79 2.13
N ASN A 246 5.11 15.93 2.70
CA ASN A 246 6.49 16.26 3.07
C ASN A 246 7.48 15.67 2.06
N ASN A 247 8.49 16.47 1.71
CA ASN A 247 9.56 16.07 0.80
C ASN A 247 10.92 16.11 1.50
N GLU A 248 11.64 15.01 1.42
CA GLU A 248 13.00 14.88 1.94
C GLU A 248 13.99 14.62 0.82
N PHE A 249 15.22 15.09 1.02
CA PHE A 249 16.29 15.01 0.05
C PHE A 249 17.51 14.39 0.70
N ILE A 250 18.01 13.29 0.13
CA ILE A 250 19.15 12.53 0.64
C ILE A 250 20.21 12.44 -0.44
N GLU A 251 21.41 12.94 -0.15
CA GLU A 251 22.53 12.86 -1.07
C GLU A 251 23.33 11.56 -0.85
N GLU A 252 23.49 10.75 -1.89
CA GLU A 252 24.32 9.53 -1.84
C GLU A 252 25.61 9.73 -2.66
N LYS A 253 26.75 9.25 -2.15
CA LYS A 253 27.97 9.18 -2.96
C LYS A 253 27.75 8.27 -4.17
N LEU A 254 28.11 8.76 -5.36
CA LEU A 254 28.02 8.01 -6.60
C LEU A 254 28.79 6.68 -6.48
N LYS A 255 28.11 5.57 -6.71
CA LYS A 255 28.72 4.25 -6.87
C LYS A 255 28.97 4.04 -8.36
N GLU A 256 30.18 3.60 -8.71
CA GLU A 256 30.56 3.30 -10.11
C GLU A 256 30.46 4.50 -11.08
N GLY A 257 30.41 5.73 -10.56
CA GLY A 257 30.32 6.95 -11.38
C GLY A 257 28.94 7.20 -12.01
N VAL A 258 27.92 6.42 -11.64
CA VAL A 258 26.56 6.52 -12.17
C VAL A 258 25.61 7.05 -11.09
N ASP A 259 24.80 8.04 -11.43
CA ASP A 259 23.78 8.56 -10.53
C ASP A 259 22.45 7.81 -10.70
N HIS A 260 22.10 7.01 -9.70
CA HIS A 260 20.84 6.29 -9.66
C HIS A 260 19.80 7.10 -8.89
N LYS A 261 19.04 7.93 -9.60
CA LYS A 261 17.91 8.68 -9.04
C LYS A 261 16.85 7.73 -8.52
N MET A 262 16.49 7.91 -7.26
CA MET A 262 15.50 7.13 -6.54
C MET A 262 14.48 8.06 -5.90
N MET A 263 13.23 7.63 -5.94
CA MET A 263 12.11 8.27 -5.26
C MET A 263 11.31 7.18 -4.54
N LEU A 264 11.00 7.41 -3.27
CA LEU A 264 10.11 6.59 -2.46
C LEU A 264 9.06 7.49 -1.83
N SER A 265 7.78 7.22 -2.08
CA SER A 265 6.64 7.84 -1.41
C SER A 265 5.97 6.82 -0.49
N MET A 266 5.86 7.18 0.78
CA MET A 266 5.03 6.51 1.78
C MET A 266 3.74 7.31 1.90
N ALA A 267 2.58 6.69 1.73
CA ALA A 267 1.31 7.39 1.76
C ALA A 267 0.28 6.66 2.62
N ASN A 268 -0.40 7.41 3.49
CA ASN A 268 -1.55 6.94 4.26
C ASN A 268 -2.83 7.40 3.56
N ARG A 269 -3.49 6.47 2.87
CA ARG A 269 -4.58 6.77 1.92
C ARG A 269 -5.88 6.13 2.34
N SER A 270 -6.99 6.77 1.97
CA SER A 270 -8.35 6.24 2.17
C SER A 270 -8.69 5.03 1.29
N SER A 271 -7.81 4.62 0.36
CA SER A 271 -8.03 3.48 -0.55
C SER A 271 -8.12 2.16 0.20
N ILE A 272 -7.47 2.04 1.36
CA ILE A 272 -7.54 0.85 2.22
C ILE A 272 -8.98 0.52 2.66
N ALA A 273 -9.83 1.53 2.87
CA ALA A 273 -11.21 1.32 3.30
C ALA A 273 -12.00 0.46 2.31
N ASP A 274 -11.80 0.71 1.02
CA ASP A 274 -12.51 0.00 -0.04
C ASP A 274 -12.02 -1.47 -0.15
N ILE A 275 -10.72 -1.70 0.07
CA ILE A 275 -10.11 -3.04 0.10
C ILE A 275 -10.64 -3.85 1.29
N ILE A 276 -10.61 -3.25 2.49
CA ILE A 276 -11.09 -3.91 3.70
C ILE A 276 -12.58 -4.19 3.58
N LYS A 277 -13.38 -3.23 3.09
CA LYS A 277 -14.82 -3.39 2.90
C LYS A 277 -15.15 -4.59 2.03
N GLU A 278 -14.48 -4.76 0.89
CA GLU A 278 -14.72 -5.91 0.03
C GLU A 278 -14.46 -7.24 0.74
N ILE A 279 -13.32 -7.34 1.43
CA ILE A 279 -12.96 -8.55 2.17
C ILE A 279 -13.95 -8.81 3.31
N ASN A 280 -14.36 -7.75 4.00
CA ASN A 280 -15.29 -7.77 5.11
C ASN A 280 -16.67 -8.26 4.66
N ASP A 281 -17.20 -7.71 3.56
CA ASP A 281 -18.51 -8.07 3.01
C ASP A 281 -18.56 -9.55 2.59
N ILE A 282 -17.51 -10.04 1.91
CA ILE A 282 -17.43 -11.46 1.51
C ILE A 282 -17.28 -12.36 2.74
N GLY A 283 -16.45 -11.97 3.71
CA GLY A 283 -16.26 -12.69 4.96
C GLY A 283 -17.55 -12.78 5.78
N TYR A 284 -18.27 -11.67 5.91
CA TYR A 284 -19.50 -11.57 6.67
C TYR A 284 -20.64 -12.36 6.02
N ASN A 285 -20.75 -12.35 4.69
CA ASN A 285 -21.72 -13.18 3.97
C ASN A 285 -21.48 -14.68 4.20
N LYS A 286 -20.22 -15.11 4.21
CA LYS A 286 -19.84 -16.50 4.56
C LYS A 286 -20.18 -16.82 6.02
N PHE A 287 -19.94 -15.87 6.93
CA PHE A 287 -20.22 -16.02 8.35
C PHE A 287 -21.71 -16.21 8.60
N LYS A 288 -22.55 -15.36 7.99
CA LYS A 288 -24.00 -15.44 8.07
C LYS A 288 -24.55 -16.77 7.55
N ALA A 289 -23.90 -17.34 6.53
CA ALA A 289 -24.22 -18.66 5.98
C ALA A 289 -23.68 -19.83 6.83
N ASN A 290 -22.99 -19.57 7.95
CA ASN A 290 -22.25 -20.56 8.75
C ASN A 290 -21.26 -21.40 7.92
N ALA A 291 -20.72 -20.83 6.84
CA ALA A 291 -19.84 -21.54 5.93
C ALA A 291 -18.42 -21.65 6.51
N PHE A 292 -17.87 -22.86 6.50
CA PHE A 292 -16.49 -23.18 6.89
C PHE A 292 -16.06 -22.86 8.34
N LEU A 293 -16.99 -22.44 9.21
CA LEU A 293 -16.69 -22.07 10.60
C LEU A 293 -16.22 -23.25 11.47
N HIS A 294 -16.66 -24.48 11.14
CA HIS A 294 -16.25 -25.68 11.87
C HIS A 294 -14.73 -25.91 11.89
N TRP A 295 -14.00 -25.42 10.88
CA TRP A 295 -12.53 -25.49 10.87
C TRP A 295 -11.89 -24.62 11.95
N TYR A 296 -12.50 -23.49 12.29
CA TYR A 296 -12.01 -22.57 13.31
C TYR A 296 -12.49 -22.99 14.70
N TYR A 297 -13.75 -23.39 14.83
CA TYR A 297 -14.33 -23.85 16.10
C TYR A 297 -13.61 -25.08 16.66
N LYS A 298 -13.03 -25.90 15.79
CA LYS A 298 -12.18 -27.03 16.20
C LYS A 298 -10.94 -26.60 16.99
N TYR A 299 -10.44 -25.38 16.76
CA TYR A 299 -9.26 -24.81 17.40
C TYR A 299 -9.62 -23.67 18.36
N GLU A 300 -10.76 -23.81 19.04
CA GLU A 300 -11.18 -22.93 20.16
C GLU A 300 -11.47 -21.47 19.78
N LEU A 301 -11.54 -21.13 18.49
CA LEU A 301 -12.12 -19.85 18.07
C LEU A 301 -13.64 -19.90 18.25
N GLU A 302 -14.18 -18.88 18.88
CA GLU A 302 -15.61 -18.77 19.13
C GLU A 302 -16.28 -17.86 18.09
N LYS A 303 -17.62 -17.91 18.05
CA LYS A 303 -18.40 -17.03 17.19
C LYS A 303 -18.19 -15.55 17.54
N GLN A 304 -17.93 -15.25 18.81
CA GLN A 304 -17.71 -13.89 19.30
C GLN A 304 -16.44 -13.27 18.68
N ASP A 305 -15.36 -14.04 18.57
CA ASP A 305 -14.08 -13.56 18.00
C ASP A 305 -14.25 -13.04 16.56
N PHE A 306 -15.09 -13.73 15.77
CA PHE A 306 -15.43 -13.26 14.42
C PHE A 306 -16.23 -11.95 14.47
N GLN A 307 -17.21 -11.84 15.36
CA GLN A 307 -18.04 -10.64 15.49
C GLN A 307 -17.19 -9.43 15.88
N ASP A 308 -16.29 -9.61 16.84
CA ASP A 308 -15.37 -8.57 17.29
C ASP A 308 -14.42 -8.14 16.15
N ALA A 309 -13.93 -9.10 15.37
CA ALA A 309 -13.09 -8.81 14.21
C ALA A 309 -13.86 -8.06 13.11
N PHE A 310 -15.12 -8.42 12.84
CA PHE A 310 -15.98 -7.68 11.88
C PHE A 310 -16.22 -6.24 12.34
N VAL A 311 -16.50 -6.02 13.63
CA VAL A 311 -16.68 -4.68 14.21
C VAL A 311 -15.38 -3.87 14.10
N ALA A 312 -14.23 -4.50 14.37
CA ALA A 312 -12.93 -3.83 14.20
C ALA A 312 -12.71 -3.38 12.75
N MET A 313 -13.09 -4.20 11.76
CA MET A 313 -12.99 -3.82 10.34
C MET A 313 -13.94 -2.67 9.99
N ASP A 314 -15.19 -2.72 10.47
CA ASP A 314 -16.17 -1.65 10.26
C ASP A 314 -15.68 -0.31 10.82
N ASN A 315 -15.08 -0.31 12.02
CA ASN A 315 -14.48 0.89 12.60
C ASN A 315 -13.36 1.47 11.72
N ILE A 316 -12.47 0.62 11.18
CA ILE A 316 -11.41 1.08 10.26
C ILE A 316 -12.03 1.68 8.99
N ILE A 317 -13.04 1.02 8.42
CA ILE A 317 -13.75 1.48 7.23
C ILE A 317 -14.42 2.84 7.49
N GLU A 318 -15.10 3.01 8.62
CA GLU A 318 -15.75 4.27 8.98
C GLU A 318 -14.74 5.40 9.19
N ASN A 319 -13.64 5.13 9.91
CA ASN A 319 -12.57 6.09 10.14
C ASN A 319 -11.98 6.60 8.81
N TYR A 320 -11.60 5.71 7.89
CA TYR A 320 -11.05 6.09 6.59
C TYR A 320 -12.08 6.64 5.59
N ASN A 321 -13.38 6.40 5.78
CA ASN A 321 -14.42 7.05 4.99
C ASN A 321 -14.76 8.45 5.51
N SER A 322 -14.56 8.72 6.80
CA SER A 322 -14.82 10.04 7.40
C SER A 322 -13.91 11.14 6.83
N ILE A 323 -12.75 10.77 6.29
CA ILE A 323 -11.78 11.69 5.68
C ILE A 323 -12.08 12.01 4.19
N LYS A 324 -12.95 11.23 3.52
CA LYS A 324 -13.32 11.40 2.10
C LYS A 324 -14.38 12.49 1.87
#